data_AF-A0A949HPA7-F1
#
_entry.id   AF-A0A949HPA7-F1
#
_cell.length_a   1.000
_cell.length_b   1.000
_cell.length_c   1.000
_cell.angle_alpha   90.00
_cell.angle_beta   90.00
_cell.angle_gamma   90.00
#
_symmetry.space_group_name_H-M   'P 1'
#
loop_
_entity.id
_entity.type
_entity.pdbx_description
1 polymer ?
#
loop_
_entity_poly.entity_id
_entity_poly.type
_entity_poly.pdbx_seq_one_letter_code
_entity_poly.pdbx_strand_id
1 'polypeptide(L)'
;MNPANPGDNPAFEPGNYARPNQNWTCGRATEGQPCRAGPDAKGRCGAKAECRPRLEIKPGQTKGRWHCTRPEACESGPLPDGRCSRPVARCSPVPTLRLWRARASLAAVAAACAALLICLGVPPWRGRFISPGQLSQPHSSAAFAALASTNHLGGGCAACHVAGNSGPRGLMARAARARPGMGDFHGLLTASAAAPTRMDAACLECHAGKNFHHPAAPAISCVFCHKEHHGAAMAAATDAQCDFCHGNAATMSAVSAMPRIHHFATDHPEFRFIAEKWRDPDTLQFNHQLHLTSDSIPKLPGGRKLDCAFCHQPDASGAFMRPVNFERNCRVCHSLQFDPQTPELALPHGSVRFVTAFLHSLPAQYARLAKREGAADSDAFVQHKLAALRSQFGSGAELERRVFFSTATVGPEEQIGTLSGATRAVFPGCAYCHEVKAGPEGPEVTKPLMRERWLPDAKFSHASHAGIACARCHDAVESRDTADIILPPRETCLECHSPRGGVAHSCVECHNYHNPAPTVAAR
;
A
#
# COMPACT_ATOMS: atom_id res chain seq x y z
N MET A 1 38.79 76.81 38.17
CA MET A 1 39.25 76.84 36.77
C MET A 1 38.07 77.28 35.90
N ASN A 2 38.23 78.37 35.15
CA ASN A 2 37.21 79.12 34.40
C ASN A 2 36.41 78.27 33.37
N PRO A 3 35.11 78.52 33.18
CA PRO A 3 34.45 78.26 31.91
C PRO A 3 34.57 79.49 30.99
N ALA A 4 35.34 79.34 29.92
CA ALA A 4 35.45 80.34 28.85
C ALA A 4 34.23 80.30 27.92
N ASN A 5 33.93 81.49 27.39
CA ASN A 5 32.85 81.89 26.49
C ASN A 5 32.76 81.05 25.19
N PRO A 6 31.56 80.73 24.66
CA PRO A 6 31.39 80.29 23.28
C PRO A 6 30.99 81.49 22.41
N GLY A 7 31.96 82.04 21.71
CA GLY A 7 31.80 82.90 20.56
C GLY A 7 32.98 82.62 19.64
N ASP A 8 32.74 81.92 18.53
CA ASP A 8 33.35 82.16 17.22
C ASP A 8 32.90 81.08 16.21
N ASN A 9 32.65 81.56 15.00
CA ASN A 9 32.31 80.89 13.73
C ASN A 9 33.17 81.67 12.69
N PRO A 10 33.73 81.13 11.57
CA PRO A 10 33.12 80.13 10.69
C PRO A 10 34.06 79.19 9.90
N ALA A 11 33.54 78.02 9.49
CA ALA A 11 33.81 77.31 8.22
C ALA A 11 33.27 75.88 8.37
N PHE A 12 32.29 75.47 7.57
CA PHE A 12 31.87 74.06 7.57
C PHE A 12 31.57 73.58 6.16
N GLU A 13 32.30 72.53 5.80
CA GLU A 13 32.25 71.80 4.54
C GLU A 13 30.88 71.15 4.28
N PRO A 14 30.49 70.95 3.01
CA PRO A 14 29.30 70.21 2.63
C PRO A 14 29.49 68.70 2.85
N GLY A 15 29.44 68.27 4.11
CA GLY A 15 29.53 66.87 4.51
C GLY A 15 28.20 66.14 4.29
N ASN A 16 28.17 65.30 3.27
CA ASN A 16 27.17 64.30 2.89
C ASN A 16 26.84 63.23 3.97
N TYR A 17 26.78 63.56 5.27
CA TYR A 17 26.47 62.57 6.31
C TYR A 17 24.96 62.37 6.48
N ALA A 18 24.38 61.50 5.65
CA ALA A 18 23.04 60.95 5.89
C ALA A 18 23.06 60.18 7.22
N ARG A 19 22.33 60.64 8.24
CA ARG A 19 22.26 59.97 9.55
C ARG A 19 21.56 58.61 9.39
N PRO A 20 22.24 57.46 9.55
CA PRO A 20 21.68 56.15 9.19
C PRO A 20 20.43 55.75 9.98
N ASN A 21 20.24 56.34 11.16
CA ASN A 21 19.19 55.98 12.11
C ASN A 21 17.95 56.88 12.04
N GLN A 22 17.80 57.75 11.04
CA GLN A 22 16.62 58.63 10.93
C GLN A 22 15.51 58.05 10.04
N ASN A 23 14.26 58.23 10.47
CA ASN A 23 13.07 57.77 9.73
C ASN A 23 12.67 58.69 8.56
N TRP A 24 13.23 59.90 8.52
CA TRP A 24 12.92 60.95 7.56
C TRP A 24 14.21 61.60 7.08
N THR A 25 14.29 61.89 5.80
CA THR A 25 15.36 62.69 5.19
C THR A 25 14.79 63.97 4.59
N CYS A 26 15.62 65.00 4.48
CA CYS A 26 15.20 66.26 3.87
C CYS A 26 14.91 66.03 2.38
N GLY A 27 13.72 66.37 1.89
CA GLY A 27 13.38 66.18 0.47
C GLY A 27 14.21 67.04 -0.50
N ARG A 28 14.86 68.11 -0.03
CA ARG A 28 15.83 68.87 -0.83
C ARG A 28 17.25 68.29 -0.82
N ALA A 29 17.50 67.25 -0.03
CA ALA A 29 18.82 66.60 0.00
C ALA A 29 19.11 65.87 -1.32
N THR A 30 18.08 65.37 -2.00
CA THR A 30 18.19 64.74 -3.33
C THR A 30 18.49 65.77 -4.43
N GLU A 31 18.21 67.05 -4.19
CA GLU A 31 18.49 68.18 -5.10
C GLU A 31 19.86 68.84 -4.80
N GLY A 32 20.66 68.25 -3.90
CA GLY A 32 21.96 68.79 -3.49
C GLY A 32 21.89 70.01 -2.55
N GLN A 33 20.70 70.41 -2.11
CA GLN A 33 20.48 71.58 -1.24
C GLN A 33 19.78 71.20 0.08
N PRO A 34 20.42 70.38 0.94
CA PRO A 34 19.82 69.96 2.19
C PRO A 34 19.57 71.16 3.13
N CYS A 35 18.41 71.18 3.79
CA CYS A 35 18.14 72.20 4.79
C CYS A 35 19.04 71.99 6.03
N ARG A 36 19.55 73.08 6.60
CA ARG A 36 20.51 73.08 7.71
C ARG A 36 20.06 72.32 8.96
N ALA A 37 18.76 72.32 9.26
CA ALA A 37 18.20 71.68 10.45
C ALA A 37 17.73 70.24 10.20
N GLY A 38 17.45 69.86 8.95
CA GLY A 38 16.82 68.58 8.63
C GLY A 38 15.38 68.43 9.17
N PRO A 39 14.71 67.30 8.89
CA PRO A 39 13.44 66.95 9.51
C PRO A 39 13.62 66.45 10.95
N ASP A 40 12.60 66.67 11.80
CA ASP A 40 12.49 66.06 13.12
C ASP A 40 12.06 64.58 13.05
N ALA A 41 12.04 63.90 14.19
CA ALA A 41 11.61 62.49 14.28
C ALA A 41 10.16 62.24 13.81
N LYS A 42 9.32 63.29 13.73
CA LYS A 42 7.92 63.25 13.29
C LYS A 42 7.77 63.61 11.80
N GLY A 43 8.86 63.87 11.07
CA GLY A 43 8.83 64.20 9.65
C GLY A 43 8.49 65.66 9.37
N ARG A 44 8.75 66.58 10.31
CA ARG A 44 8.54 68.03 10.12
C ARG A 44 9.87 68.73 9.90
N CYS A 45 9.96 69.59 8.89
CA CYS A 45 11.16 70.38 8.64
C CYS A 45 11.49 71.28 9.85
N GLY A 46 12.69 71.13 10.41
CA GLY A 46 13.18 71.96 11.51
C GLY A 46 13.69 73.34 11.07
N ALA A 47 13.76 73.62 9.77
CA ALA A 47 14.19 74.90 9.24
C ALA A 47 13.07 75.94 9.44
N LYS A 48 13.34 76.94 10.30
CA LYS A 48 12.40 78.03 10.60
C LYS A 48 12.87 79.38 10.07
N ALA A 49 14.18 79.62 10.09
CA ALA A 49 14.82 80.89 9.76
C ALA A 49 16.31 80.68 9.43
N GLU A 50 16.94 81.65 8.76
CA GLU A 50 18.36 81.60 8.35
C GLU A 50 19.32 81.67 9.55
N CYS A 51 18.95 82.42 10.59
CA CYS A 51 19.73 82.55 11.83
C CYS A 51 18.84 82.45 13.07
N ARG A 52 19.47 82.27 14.24
CA ARG A 52 18.80 82.34 15.55
C ARG A 52 19.35 83.58 16.28
N PRO A 53 18.59 84.68 16.37
CA PRO A 53 19.03 85.89 17.05
C PRO A 53 19.41 85.60 18.51
N ARG A 54 20.48 86.22 19.02
CA ARG A 54 20.94 86.09 20.41
C ARG A 54 20.48 87.32 21.18
N LEU A 55 19.84 87.11 22.33
CA LEU A 55 19.46 88.21 23.21
C LEU A 55 20.68 88.61 24.04
N GLU A 56 21.15 89.84 23.86
CA GLU A 56 22.17 90.41 24.74
C GLU A 56 21.50 91.32 25.77
N ILE A 57 21.76 91.02 27.05
CA ILE A 57 21.29 91.79 28.19
C ILE A 57 22.52 92.37 28.88
N LYS A 58 22.61 93.69 28.98
CA LYS A 58 23.68 94.36 29.71
C LYS A 58 23.45 94.23 31.23
N PRO A 59 24.51 94.14 32.05
CA PRO A 59 24.37 94.03 33.51
C PRO A 59 23.52 95.19 34.06
N GLY A 60 22.44 94.86 34.79
CA GLY A 60 21.51 95.83 35.37
C GLY A 60 20.27 96.18 34.52
N GLN A 61 20.11 95.62 33.32
CA GLN A 61 18.91 95.81 32.49
C GLN A 61 18.01 94.56 32.48
N THR A 62 16.69 94.76 32.50
CA THR A 62 15.69 93.67 32.40
C THR A 62 15.21 93.41 30.97
N LYS A 63 15.51 94.33 30.02
CA LYS A 63 15.16 94.21 28.60
C LYS A 63 16.43 94.20 27.75
N GLY A 64 16.72 93.08 27.08
CA GLY A 64 17.85 92.94 26.17
C GLY A 64 17.54 93.38 24.74
N ARG A 65 18.59 93.55 23.93
CA ARG A 65 18.46 93.75 22.47
C ARG A 65 18.79 92.45 21.75
N TRP A 66 17.96 92.07 20.78
CA TRP A 66 18.24 90.93 19.91
C TRP A 66 19.30 91.31 18.88
N HIS A 67 20.35 90.51 18.80
CA HIS A 67 21.40 90.64 17.81
C HIS A 67 21.31 89.50 16.79
N CYS A 68 21.40 89.85 15.50
CA CYS A 68 21.45 88.86 14.42
C CYS A 68 22.77 88.09 14.50
N THR A 69 22.70 86.76 14.38
CA THR A 69 23.87 85.86 14.46
C THR A 69 24.44 85.48 13.09
N ARG A 70 24.05 86.20 12.02
CA ARG A 70 24.61 86.04 10.67
C ARG A 70 25.87 86.90 10.56
N PRO A 71 26.94 86.44 9.86
CA PRO A 71 28.17 87.22 9.66
C PRO A 71 27.90 88.59 9.01
N GLU A 72 26.99 88.61 8.04
CA GLU A 72 26.39 89.83 7.50
C GLU A 72 25.04 90.07 8.16
N ALA A 73 24.87 91.19 8.85
CA ALA A 73 23.61 91.53 9.49
C ALA A 73 22.47 91.59 8.46
N CYS A 74 21.28 91.10 8.82
CA CYS A 74 20.09 91.31 8.00
C CYS A 74 19.72 92.79 8.07
N GLU A 75 19.41 93.40 6.94
CA GLU A 75 19.10 94.83 6.82
C GLU A 75 17.95 95.27 7.74
N SER A 76 16.95 94.41 7.94
CA SER A 76 15.79 94.61 8.82
C SER A 76 15.99 94.16 10.27
N GLY A 77 17.14 93.55 10.61
CA GLY A 77 17.42 93.04 11.96
C GLY A 77 16.48 91.91 12.43
N PRO A 78 16.70 91.35 13.63
CA PRO A 78 15.76 90.42 14.24
C PRO A 78 14.49 91.13 14.72
N LEU A 79 13.36 90.42 14.65
CA LEU A 79 12.06 90.90 15.15
C LEU A 79 12.09 91.10 16.68
N PRO A 80 11.24 91.97 17.24
CA PRO A 80 11.20 92.24 18.70
C PRO A 80 10.98 91.01 19.58
N ASP A 81 10.37 89.95 19.02
CA ASP A 81 10.10 88.67 19.69
C ASP A 81 11.26 87.66 19.57
N GLY A 82 12.40 88.07 19.01
CA GLY A 82 13.59 87.23 18.84
C GLY A 82 13.56 86.32 17.62
N ARG A 83 12.57 86.45 16.72
CA ARG A 83 12.56 85.74 15.43
C ARG A 83 13.44 86.44 14.40
N CYS A 84 14.06 85.66 13.52
CA CYS A 84 14.76 86.23 12.36
C CYS A 84 13.73 86.80 11.36
N SER A 85 14.05 87.93 10.74
CA SER A 85 13.22 88.56 9.71
C SER A 85 13.24 87.83 8.35
N ARG A 86 14.11 86.83 8.16
CA ARG A 86 14.22 86.02 6.92
C ARG A 86 13.77 84.57 7.16
N PRO A 87 12.50 84.22 6.86
CA PRO A 87 12.04 82.84 6.95
C PRO A 87 12.65 81.98 5.84
N VAL A 88 13.07 80.76 6.17
CA VAL A 88 13.57 79.80 5.18
C VAL A 88 12.42 78.92 4.71
N ALA A 89 12.34 78.67 3.40
CA ALA A 89 11.38 77.73 2.84
C ALA A 89 11.54 76.35 3.49
N ARG A 90 10.46 75.78 4.03
CA ARG A 90 10.48 74.45 4.64
C ARG A 90 10.70 73.39 3.56
N CYS A 91 11.51 72.37 3.84
CA CYS A 91 11.58 71.21 2.96
C CYS A 91 10.36 70.32 3.18
N SER A 92 10.00 69.51 2.18
CA SER A 92 9.05 68.40 2.34
C SER A 92 9.85 67.15 2.71
N PRO A 93 9.83 66.67 3.96
CA PRO A 93 10.62 65.51 4.33
C PRO A 93 10.10 64.23 3.68
N VAL A 94 11.00 63.41 3.16
CA VAL A 94 10.65 62.12 2.56
C VAL A 94 10.94 60.98 3.55
N PRO A 95 10.04 59.99 3.67
CA PRO A 95 10.31 58.78 4.45
C PRO A 95 11.56 58.06 3.96
N THR A 96 12.37 57.54 4.87
CA THR A 96 13.48 56.66 4.48
C THR A 96 12.99 55.25 4.15
N LEU A 97 13.79 54.47 3.42
CA LEU A 97 13.55 53.04 3.18
C LEU A 97 13.35 52.26 4.50
N ARG A 98 13.96 52.71 5.60
CA ARG A 98 13.76 52.13 6.93
C ARG A 98 12.32 52.31 7.44
N LEU A 99 11.76 53.51 7.31
CA LEU A 99 10.37 53.76 7.74
C LEU A 99 9.37 53.00 6.86
N TRP A 100 9.65 52.89 5.55
CA TRP A 100 8.87 52.05 4.65
C TRP A 100 8.95 50.56 5.01
N ARG A 101 10.15 50.02 5.25
CA ARG A 101 10.33 48.65 5.73
C ARG A 101 9.62 48.41 7.05
N ALA A 102 9.74 49.33 8.02
CA ALA A 102 9.06 49.21 9.31
C ALA A 102 7.53 49.21 9.16
N ARG A 103 6.96 50.08 8.31
CA ARG A 103 5.53 50.10 8.02
C ARG A 103 5.07 48.83 7.31
N ALA A 104 5.83 48.37 6.32
CA ALA A 104 5.54 47.13 5.60
C ALA A 104 5.60 45.90 6.52
N SER A 105 6.63 45.82 7.39
CA SER A 105 6.73 44.77 8.40
C SER A 105 5.55 44.81 9.38
N LEU A 106 5.17 45.99 9.87
CA LEU A 106 4.02 46.13 10.77
C LEU A 106 2.71 45.72 10.07
N ALA A 107 2.51 46.13 8.82
CA ALA A 107 1.34 45.75 8.03
C ALA A 107 1.30 44.23 7.79
N ALA A 108 2.44 43.60 7.51
CA ALA A 108 2.54 42.15 7.35
C ALA A 108 2.21 41.41 8.66
N VAL A 109 2.73 41.87 9.80
CA VAL A 109 2.39 41.31 11.13
C VAL A 109 0.90 41.48 11.42
N ALA A 110 0.34 42.66 11.19
CA ALA A 110 -1.09 42.92 11.40
C ALA A 110 -1.97 42.02 10.51
N ALA A 111 -1.61 41.85 9.24
CA ALA A 111 -2.30 40.95 8.32
C ALA A 111 -2.22 39.49 8.77
N ALA A 112 -1.04 39.02 9.23
CA ALA A 112 -0.87 37.67 9.76
C ALA A 112 -1.71 37.45 11.03
N CYS A 113 -1.73 38.41 11.96
CA CYS A 113 -2.58 38.35 13.15
C CYS A 113 -4.07 38.35 12.79
N ALA A 114 -4.51 39.18 11.84
CA ALA A 114 -5.88 39.19 11.37
C ALA A 114 -6.28 37.85 10.73
N ALA A 115 -5.43 37.28 9.88
CA ALA A 115 -5.65 35.96 9.30
C ALA A 115 -5.76 34.86 10.37
N LEU A 116 -4.87 34.86 11.37
CA LEU A 116 -4.96 33.93 12.50
C LEU A 116 -6.25 34.10 13.29
N LEU A 117 -6.67 35.32 13.59
CA LEU A 117 -7.93 35.59 14.30
C LEU A 117 -9.15 35.13 13.50
N ILE A 118 -9.14 35.28 12.18
CA ILE A 118 -10.22 34.80 11.31
C ILE A 118 -10.24 33.26 11.30
N CYS A 119 -9.09 32.61 11.07
CA CYS A 119 -8.99 31.15 11.04
C CYS A 119 -9.34 30.49 12.39
N LEU A 120 -8.97 31.11 13.51
CA LEU A 120 -9.19 30.59 14.86
C LEU A 120 -10.52 31.03 15.49
N GLY A 121 -11.09 32.15 15.05
CA GLY A 121 -12.28 32.77 15.63
C GLY A 121 -13.59 32.43 14.93
N VAL A 122 -13.55 32.09 13.63
CA VAL A 122 -14.76 31.80 12.84
C VAL A 122 -15.10 30.29 12.98
N PRO A 123 -16.25 29.91 13.59
CA PRO A 123 -16.57 28.52 13.93
C PRO A 123 -16.41 27.46 12.81
N PRO A 124 -16.86 27.68 11.56
CA PRO A 124 -16.66 26.69 10.50
C PRO A 124 -15.19 26.52 10.09
N TRP A 125 -14.34 27.51 10.35
CA TRP A 125 -12.92 27.47 10.00
C TRP A 125 -12.07 27.00 11.17
N ARG A 126 -12.44 27.36 12.40
CA ARG A 126 -11.77 26.96 13.64
C ARG A 126 -11.63 25.44 13.76
N GLY A 127 -12.69 24.70 13.47
CA GLY A 127 -12.68 23.24 13.50
C GLY A 127 -11.73 22.63 12.46
N ARG A 128 -11.79 23.12 11.22
CA ARG A 128 -10.99 22.61 10.08
C ARG A 128 -9.52 23.06 10.11
N PHE A 129 -9.22 24.18 10.77
CA PHE A 129 -7.88 24.76 10.81
C PHE A 129 -6.97 24.06 11.83
N ILE A 130 -7.53 23.52 12.92
CA ILE A 130 -6.77 22.91 14.03
C ILE A 130 -7.01 21.40 14.13
N SER A 131 -8.20 20.92 13.76
CA SER A 131 -8.52 19.49 13.83
C SER A 131 -8.46 18.86 12.44
N PRO A 132 -7.61 17.84 12.23
CA PRO A 132 -7.55 17.10 10.98
C PRO A 132 -8.81 16.27 10.70
N GLY A 133 -9.71 16.11 11.69
CA GLY A 133 -10.90 15.27 11.61
C GLY A 133 -10.86 14.08 12.58
N GLN A 134 -11.91 13.26 12.55
CA GLN A 134 -12.05 12.06 13.40
C GLN A 134 -11.24 10.90 12.84
N LEU A 135 -10.59 10.14 13.72
CA LEU A 135 -9.92 8.89 13.34
C LEU A 135 -10.93 7.85 12.83
N SER A 136 -10.45 6.94 11.99
CA SER A 136 -11.19 5.77 11.52
C SER A 136 -11.64 4.90 12.70
N GLN A 137 -12.73 4.15 12.51
CA GLN A 137 -13.31 3.31 13.57
C GLN A 137 -12.31 2.35 14.23
N PRO A 138 -11.42 1.65 13.48
CA PRO A 138 -10.42 0.78 14.09
C PRO A 138 -9.47 1.50 15.06
N HIS A 139 -9.11 2.75 14.77
CA HIS A 139 -8.13 3.53 15.54
C HIS A 139 -8.75 4.54 16.53
N SER A 140 -10.08 4.64 16.58
CA SER A 140 -10.80 5.51 17.54
C SER A 140 -11.42 4.74 18.71
N SER A 141 -11.33 3.40 18.70
CA SER A 141 -11.99 2.54 19.68
C SER A 141 -11.26 2.48 21.04
N ALA A 142 -12.00 2.14 22.09
CA ALA A 142 -11.41 1.85 23.41
C ALA A 142 -10.46 0.64 23.36
N ALA A 143 -10.76 -0.35 22.51
CA ALA A 143 -9.90 -1.50 22.28
C ALA A 143 -8.54 -1.08 21.69
N PHE A 144 -8.52 -0.13 20.77
CA PHE A 144 -7.29 0.45 20.26
C PHE A 144 -6.49 1.17 21.35
N ALA A 145 -7.15 1.98 22.19
CA ALA A 145 -6.46 2.66 23.29
C ALA A 145 -5.80 1.67 24.27
N ALA A 146 -6.46 0.55 24.56
CA ALA A 146 -5.89 -0.53 25.35
C ALA A 146 -4.67 -1.17 24.66
N LEU A 147 -4.78 -1.51 23.37
CA LEU A 147 -3.68 -2.11 22.60
C LEU A 147 -2.48 -1.17 22.45
N ALA A 148 -2.71 0.12 22.22
CA ALA A 148 -1.65 1.13 22.16
C ALA A 148 -0.88 1.17 23.49
N SER A 149 -1.58 1.09 24.62
CA SER A 149 -0.95 1.07 25.93
C SER A 149 -0.07 -0.17 26.17
N THR A 150 -0.47 -1.35 25.67
CA THR A 150 0.35 -2.56 25.78
C THR A 150 1.62 -2.50 24.94
N ASN A 151 1.61 -1.73 23.85
CA ASN A 151 2.79 -1.47 23.01
C ASN A 151 3.58 -0.22 23.44
N HIS A 152 3.41 0.24 24.68
CA HIS A 152 4.10 1.41 25.24
C HIS A 152 3.90 2.72 24.46
N LEU A 153 2.82 2.82 23.68
CA LEU A 153 2.44 4.03 22.98
C LEU A 153 1.55 4.91 23.87
N GLY A 154 1.60 6.23 23.65
CA GLY A 154 0.73 7.17 24.33
C GLY A 154 -0.72 7.04 23.90
N GLY A 155 -1.67 7.39 24.78
CA GLY A 155 -3.10 7.41 24.43
C GLY A 155 -3.47 8.52 23.43
N GLY A 156 -4.55 8.31 22.68
CA GLY A 156 -5.07 9.30 21.72
C GLY A 156 -4.11 9.58 20.57
N CYS A 157 -3.94 10.85 20.19
CA CYS A 157 -3.09 11.25 19.06
C CYS A 157 -1.62 10.81 19.23
N ALA A 158 -1.16 10.65 20.47
CA ALA A 158 0.21 10.27 20.77
C ALA A 158 0.55 8.82 20.36
N ALA A 159 -0.47 7.99 20.09
CA ALA A 159 -0.28 6.63 19.63
C ALA A 159 0.45 6.60 18.27
N CYS A 160 0.09 7.52 17.37
CA CYS A 160 0.70 7.64 16.04
C CYS A 160 1.66 8.83 15.96
N HIS A 161 1.32 9.95 16.61
CA HIS A 161 2.18 11.13 16.69
C HIS A 161 2.97 11.11 17.99
N VAL A 162 4.04 10.32 18.07
CA VAL A 162 4.87 10.16 19.29
C VAL A 162 5.31 11.49 19.93
N ALA A 163 5.49 12.55 19.13
CA ALA A 163 5.81 13.89 19.64
C ALA A 163 4.64 14.57 20.39
N GLY A 164 3.41 14.15 20.17
CA GLY A 164 2.19 14.73 20.72
C GLY A 164 2.11 14.68 22.26
N ASN A 165 2.80 13.74 22.90
CA ASN A 165 2.84 13.65 24.37
C ASN A 165 4.08 14.30 25.01
N SER A 166 4.91 14.99 24.22
CA SER A 166 6.18 15.56 24.71
C SER A 166 6.04 16.93 25.39
N GLY A 167 4.80 17.43 25.53
CA GLY A 167 4.48 18.76 26.04
C GLY A 167 4.97 19.90 25.13
N PRO A 168 4.70 21.17 25.50
CA PRO A 168 5.03 22.32 24.66
C PRO A 168 6.52 22.44 24.32
N ARG A 169 7.40 22.18 25.30
CA ARG A 169 8.87 22.21 25.11
C ARG A 169 9.35 21.10 24.19
N GLY A 170 8.81 19.89 24.33
CA GLY A 170 9.15 18.76 23.46
C GLY A 170 8.67 18.97 22.03
N LEU A 171 7.46 19.49 21.85
CA LEU A 171 6.92 19.86 20.54
C LEU A 171 7.80 20.91 19.84
N MET A 172 8.21 21.95 20.55
CA MET A 172 9.13 22.97 20.00
C MET A 172 10.50 22.38 19.65
N ALA A 173 11.07 21.54 20.51
CA ALA A 173 12.33 20.87 20.21
C ALA A 173 12.24 19.93 18.99
N ARG A 174 11.09 19.27 18.80
CA ARG A 174 10.84 18.41 17.63
C ARG A 174 10.59 19.22 16.36
N ALA A 175 9.84 20.32 16.44
CA ALA A 175 9.62 21.24 15.33
C ALA A 175 10.94 21.86 14.83
N ALA A 176 11.83 22.25 15.75
CA ALA A 176 13.15 22.78 15.41
C ALA A 176 14.07 21.76 14.69
N ARG A 177 13.79 20.45 14.85
CA ARG A 177 14.54 19.35 14.22
C ARG A 177 13.73 18.62 13.13
N ALA A 178 12.58 19.18 12.74
CA ALA A 178 11.76 18.61 11.68
C ALA A 178 12.54 18.62 10.36
N ARG A 179 12.25 17.64 9.50
CA ARG A 179 12.76 17.57 8.14
C ARG A 179 11.57 17.41 7.20
N PRO A 180 11.36 18.32 6.25
CA PRO A 180 12.09 19.59 6.06
C PRO A 180 11.94 20.54 7.27
N GLY A 181 12.98 21.33 7.55
CA GLY A 181 13.00 22.24 8.71
C GLY A 181 12.33 23.59 8.44
N MET A 182 12.10 24.39 9.49
CA MET A 182 11.43 25.72 9.39
C MET A 182 12.10 26.74 8.45
N GLY A 183 13.34 26.51 8.00
CA GLY A 183 14.05 27.37 7.04
C GLY A 183 14.30 26.72 5.68
N ASP A 184 13.95 25.45 5.51
CA ASP A 184 14.12 24.71 4.26
C ASP A 184 12.84 24.83 3.41
N PHE A 185 12.57 26.03 2.91
CA PHE A 185 11.38 26.31 2.11
C PHE A 185 11.32 25.45 0.85
N HIS A 186 12.48 25.16 0.24
CA HIS A 186 12.53 24.28 -0.92
C HIS A 186 12.14 22.86 -0.53
N GLY A 187 12.73 22.29 0.53
CA GLY A 187 12.35 20.99 1.05
C GLY A 187 10.88 20.92 1.48
N LEU A 188 10.32 21.97 2.10
CA LEU A 188 8.88 22.01 2.44
C LEU A 188 7.98 21.95 1.20
N LEU A 189 8.43 22.52 0.08
CA LEU A 189 7.70 22.50 -1.18
C LEU A 189 7.93 21.23 -2.00
N THR A 190 9.05 20.53 -1.80
CA THR A 190 9.44 19.36 -2.61
C THR A 190 9.45 18.04 -1.84
N ALA A 191 9.19 18.05 -0.53
CA ALA A 191 9.11 16.85 0.28
C ALA A 191 8.03 15.91 -0.27
N SER A 192 8.47 14.70 -0.63
CA SER A 192 7.56 13.67 -1.08
C SER A 192 6.69 13.20 0.08
N ALA A 193 5.36 13.23 -0.13
CA ALA A 193 4.40 12.63 0.79
C ALA A 193 4.57 11.11 0.93
N ALA A 194 5.35 10.48 0.05
CA ALA A 194 5.65 9.06 0.07
C ALA A 194 6.82 8.70 1.01
N ALA A 195 7.64 9.66 1.46
CA ALA A 195 8.81 9.34 2.26
C ALA A 195 8.42 8.86 3.67
N PRO A 196 9.02 7.75 4.18
CA PRO A 196 8.71 7.24 5.50
C PRO A 196 9.13 8.22 6.59
N THR A 197 8.33 8.27 7.64
CA THR A 197 8.42 9.17 8.78
C THR A 197 8.48 8.38 10.08
N ARG A 198 8.63 9.07 11.22
CA ARG A 198 8.55 8.43 12.54
C ARG A 198 7.15 7.91 12.88
N MET A 199 6.12 8.38 12.18
CA MET A 199 4.76 7.88 12.36
C MET A 199 4.63 6.44 11.86
N ASP A 200 5.30 6.12 10.74
CA ASP A 200 5.27 4.78 10.15
C ASP A 200 5.87 3.73 11.09
N ALA A 201 6.91 4.10 11.83
CA ALA A 201 7.46 3.25 12.88
C ALA A 201 6.42 2.94 13.99
N ALA A 202 5.60 3.93 14.38
CA ALA A 202 4.55 3.72 15.38
C ALA A 202 3.43 2.80 14.86
N CYS A 203 3.10 2.86 13.55
CA CYS A 203 2.17 1.92 12.94
C CYS A 203 2.68 0.47 13.03
N LEU A 204 3.98 0.27 12.84
CA LEU A 204 4.60 -1.06 12.83
C LEU A 204 4.68 -1.71 14.22
N GLU A 205 4.56 -0.96 15.32
CA GLU A 205 4.48 -1.53 16.67
C GLU A 205 3.24 -2.43 16.84
N CYS A 206 2.12 -2.10 16.18
CA CYS A 206 0.91 -2.91 16.17
C CYS A 206 0.80 -3.81 14.92
N HIS A 207 1.31 -3.35 13.78
CA HIS A 207 1.19 -4.05 12.48
C HIS A 207 2.43 -4.86 12.08
N ALA A 208 3.23 -5.30 13.05
CA ALA A 208 4.43 -6.09 12.82
C ALA A 208 4.15 -7.36 11.98
N GLY A 209 5.12 -7.76 11.16
CA GLY A 209 5.08 -9.02 10.39
C GLY A 209 4.17 -9.04 9.17
N LYS A 210 3.63 -7.89 8.76
CA LYS A 210 2.88 -7.74 7.51
C LYS A 210 3.83 -7.36 6.37
N ASN A 211 3.67 -8.00 5.23
CA ASN A 211 4.32 -7.57 3.99
C ASN A 211 3.42 -6.58 3.27
N PHE A 212 3.92 -5.36 3.14
CA PHE A 212 3.18 -4.27 2.51
C PHE A 212 3.52 -4.17 1.01
N HIS A 213 4.76 -4.50 0.63
CA HIS A 213 5.33 -4.37 -0.71
C HIS A 213 6.36 -5.48 -0.97
N HIS A 214 6.79 -5.65 -2.23
CA HIS A 214 7.93 -6.50 -2.58
C HIS A 214 9.20 -6.02 -1.85
N PRO A 215 10.10 -6.91 -1.36
CA PRO A 215 11.29 -6.50 -0.60
C PRO A 215 12.24 -5.53 -1.33
N ALA A 216 12.24 -5.56 -2.67
CA ALA A 216 13.04 -4.66 -3.51
C ALA A 216 12.37 -3.29 -3.78
N ALA A 217 11.13 -3.08 -3.31
CA ALA A 217 10.45 -1.80 -3.46
C ALA A 217 11.05 -0.73 -2.52
N PRO A 218 11.03 0.56 -2.91
CA PRO A 218 11.46 1.64 -2.02
C PRO A 218 10.56 1.70 -0.77
N ALA A 219 11.15 2.09 0.36
CA ALA A 219 10.38 2.34 1.58
C ALA A 219 9.39 3.49 1.36
N ILE A 220 8.12 3.26 1.68
CA ILE A 220 7.02 4.21 1.49
C ILE A 220 6.25 4.41 2.80
N SER A 221 5.76 5.63 3.02
CA SER A 221 4.94 5.93 4.19
C SER A 221 3.56 5.26 4.10
N CYS A 222 3.09 4.70 5.21
CA CYS A 222 1.76 4.14 5.39
C CYS A 222 0.67 5.15 5.03
N VAL A 223 0.84 6.43 5.41
CA VAL A 223 -0.17 7.48 5.15
C VAL A 223 -0.25 7.91 3.69
N PHE A 224 0.71 7.50 2.86
CA PHE A 224 0.63 7.67 1.42
C PHE A 224 -0.53 6.86 0.84
N CYS A 225 -0.67 5.61 1.28
CA CYS A 225 -1.76 4.70 0.87
C CYS A 225 -2.99 4.83 1.77
N HIS A 226 -2.79 4.84 3.10
CA HIS A 226 -3.84 4.83 4.10
C HIS A 226 -4.03 6.21 4.73
N LYS A 227 -4.90 7.02 4.13
CA LYS A 227 -5.28 8.31 4.71
C LYS A 227 -6.17 8.11 5.93
N GLU A 228 -5.76 8.69 7.04
CA GLU A 228 -6.46 8.69 8.32
C GLU A 228 -7.15 10.06 8.55
N HIS A 229 -7.97 10.19 9.60
CA HIS A 229 -8.75 11.37 9.97
C HIS A 229 -10.02 11.65 9.13
N HIS A 230 -10.57 10.61 8.51
CA HIS A 230 -11.79 10.70 7.70
C HIS A 230 -13.06 10.08 8.36
N GLY A 231 -12.98 9.62 9.60
CA GLY A 231 -14.11 9.29 10.49
C GLY A 231 -14.93 8.01 10.20
N ALA A 232 -14.92 7.49 8.97
CA ALA A 232 -15.67 6.28 8.61
C ALA A 232 -14.80 5.02 8.71
N ALA A 233 -13.94 4.81 7.72
CA ALA A 233 -12.94 3.77 7.67
C ALA A 233 -11.67 4.35 7.07
N MET A 234 -10.54 3.66 7.20
CA MET A 234 -9.39 4.03 6.38
C MET A 234 -9.78 3.88 4.92
N ALA A 235 -9.61 4.94 4.13
CA ALA A 235 -9.94 4.93 2.72
C ALA A 235 -9.15 3.79 2.04
N ALA A 236 -9.84 3.06 1.16
CA ALA A 236 -9.18 2.06 0.32
C ALA A 236 -8.15 2.75 -0.57
N ALA A 237 -7.04 2.06 -0.83
CA ALA A 237 -6.04 2.59 -1.73
C ALA A 237 -6.62 2.64 -3.16
N THR A 238 -6.31 3.71 -3.88
CA THR A 238 -6.72 3.93 -5.27
C THR A 238 -5.54 3.65 -6.20
N ASP A 239 -5.80 3.36 -7.47
CA ASP A 239 -4.76 3.17 -8.50
C ASP A 239 -3.71 4.28 -8.52
N ALA A 240 -4.13 5.54 -8.32
CA ALA A 240 -3.21 6.68 -8.26
C ALA A 240 -2.05 6.53 -7.25
N GLN A 241 -2.25 5.78 -6.16
CA GLN A 241 -1.19 5.50 -5.18
C GLN A 241 -0.26 4.38 -5.68
N CYS A 242 -0.79 3.40 -6.40
CA CYS A 242 0.00 2.34 -7.04
C CYS A 242 0.85 2.93 -8.18
N ASP A 243 0.24 3.78 -9.00
CA ASP A 243 0.82 4.42 -10.18
C ASP A 243 2.03 5.29 -9.85
N PHE A 244 2.10 5.81 -8.62
CA PHE A 244 3.25 6.58 -8.15
C PHE A 244 4.58 5.84 -8.36
N CYS A 245 4.57 4.52 -8.13
CA CYS A 245 5.71 3.65 -8.42
C CYS A 245 5.53 2.90 -9.74
N HIS A 246 4.38 2.26 -9.95
CA HIS A 246 4.15 1.35 -11.08
C HIS A 246 3.99 2.07 -12.43
N GLY A 247 3.51 3.32 -12.43
CA GLY A 247 3.46 4.19 -13.59
C GLY A 247 4.77 4.95 -13.85
N ASN A 248 5.76 4.86 -12.96
CA ASN A 248 7.01 5.60 -13.08
C ASN A 248 8.11 4.77 -13.79
N ALA A 249 8.53 5.23 -14.97
CA ALA A 249 9.55 4.56 -15.77
C ALA A 249 10.90 4.40 -15.05
N ALA A 250 11.33 5.43 -14.31
CA ALA A 250 12.61 5.41 -13.61
C ALA A 250 12.58 4.40 -12.44
N THR A 251 11.49 4.39 -11.67
CA THR A 251 11.29 3.43 -10.58
C THR A 251 11.23 2.00 -11.09
N MET A 252 10.43 1.72 -12.14
CA MET A 252 10.28 0.36 -12.67
C MET A 252 11.55 -0.17 -13.36
N SER A 253 12.33 0.71 -14.00
CA SER A 253 13.64 0.36 -14.56
C SER A 253 14.66 -0.02 -13.48
N ALA A 254 14.56 0.57 -12.29
CA ALA A 254 15.49 0.31 -11.20
C ALA A 254 15.22 -1.01 -10.45
N VAL A 255 13.98 -1.47 -10.41
CA VAL A 255 13.58 -2.58 -9.51
C VAL A 255 13.49 -3.94 -10.21
N SER A 256 13.18 -4.02 -11.51
CA SER A 256 13.18 -5.30 -12.26
C SER A 256 12.86 -5.20 -13.77
N ALA A 257 12.93 -4.01 -14.37
CA ALA A 257 12.54 -3.79 -15.78
C ALA A 257 11.13 -4.29 -16.14
N MET A 258 10.20 -4.27 -15.18
CA MET A 258 8.79 -4.57 -15.46
C MET A 258 8.13 -3.43 -16.25
N PRO A 259 7.10 -3.72 -17.07
CA PRO A 259 6.36 -2.69 -17.77
C PRO A 259 5.70 -1.72 -16.78
N ARG A 260 5.50 -0.48 -17.24
CA ARG A 260 4.69 0.49 -16.49
C ARG A 260 3.24 0.04 -16.51
N ILE A 261 2.57 0.22 -15.39
CA ILE A 261 1.17 -0.14 -15.20
C ILE A 261 0.48 1.03 -14.51
N HIS A 262 -0.61 1.52 -15.10
CA HIS A 262 -1.49 2.53 -14.51
C HIS A 262 -2.87 1.93 -14.21
N HIS A 263 -3.42 1.15 -15.15
CA HIS A 263 -4.74 0.57 -15.00
C HIS A 263 -4.81 -0.85 -15.55
N PHE A 264 -5.67 -1.66 -14.91
CA PHE A 264 -5.91 -3.04 -15.34
C PHE A 264 -6.34 -3.15 -16.81
N ALA A 265 -7.20 -2.23 -17.26
CA ALA A 265 -7.78 -2.28 -18.60
C ALA A 265 -6.87 -1.80 -19.74
N THR A 266 -5.81 -1.05 -19.45
CA THR A 266 -5.01 -0.38 -20.49
C THR A 266 -3.63 -1.00 -20.67
N ASP A 267 -2.92 -1.23 -19.57
CA ASP A 267 -1.48 -1.49 -19.62
C ASP A 267 -1.00 -2.48 -18.56
N HIS A 268 -1.91 -3.09 -17.80
CA HIS A 268 -1.55 -4.27 -17.02
C HIS A 268 -1.16 -5.43 -17.95
N PRO A 269 -0.02 -6.11 -17.76
CA PRO A 269 0.43 -7.19 -18.64
C PRO A 269 -0.51 -8.41 -18.59
N GLU A 270 -0.35 -9.33 -19.54
CA GLU A 270 -0.99 -10.64 -19.43
C GLU A 270 -0.45 -11.39 -18.20
N PHE A 271 -1.26 -12.28 -17.61
CA PHE A 271 -0.85 -13.08 -16.49
C PHE A 271 0.35 -13.95 -16.87
N ARG A 272 1.34 -14.00 -15.98
CA ARG A 272 2.65 -14.61 -16.24
C ARG A 272 2.57 -16.05 -16.73
N PHE A 273 1.64 -16.85 -16.19
CA PHE A 273 1.46 -18.25 -16.58
C PHE A 273 1.00 -18.40 -18.04
N ILE A 274 0.28 -17.43 -18.60
CA ILE A 274 -0.07 -17.39 -20.03
C ILE A 274 1.07 -16.80 -20.84
N ALA A 275 1.59 -15.64 -20.43
CA ALA A 275 2.64 -14.92 -21.16
C ALA A 275 3.91 -15.77 -21.36
N GLU A 276 4.30 -16.52 -20.33
CA GLU A 276 5.44 -17.43 -20.34
C GLU A 276 5.06 -18.87 -20.69
N LYS A 277 3.79 -19.14 -21.02
CA LYS A 277 3.26 -20.46 -21.40
C LYS A 277 3.65 -21.56 -20.41
N TRP A 278 3.42 -21.29 -19.13
CA TRP A 278 3.67 -22.25 -18.07
C TRP A 278 2.82 -23.50 -18.26
N ARG A 279 3.36 -24.62 -17.78
CA ARG A 279 2.69 -25.92 -17.72
C ARG A 279 2.56 -26.33 -16.25
N ASP A 280 1.49 -27.01 -15.89
CA ASP A 280 1.41 -27.66 -14.58
C ASP A 280 2.49 -28.75 -14.51
N PRO A 281 3.38 -28.75 -13.50
CA PRO A 281 4.35 -29.82 -13.33
C PRO A 281 3.72 -31.15 -12.85
N ASP A 282 2.43 -31.18 -12.51
CA ASP A 282 1.73 -32.41 -12.18
C ASP A 282 1.76 -33.41 -13.35
N THR A 283 2.09 -34.66 -13.03
CA THR A 283 2.22 -35.76 -14.00
C THR A 283 1.02 -36.71 -14.00
N LEU A 284 -0.02 -36.41 -13.22
CA LEU A 284 -1.29 -37.13 -13.29
C LEU A 284 -1.80 -37.13 -14.75
N GLN A 285 -2.22 -38.28 -15.25
CA GLN A 285 -2.78 -38.43 -16.58
C GLN A 285 -4.30 -38.22 -16.50
N PHE A 286 -4.75 -37.00 -16.78
CA PHE A 286 -6.16 -36.65 -16.80
C PHE A 286 -6.50 -35.79 -18.01
N ASN A 287 -7.67 -36.04 -18.61
CA ASN A 287 -8.14 -35.39 -19.83
C ASN A 287 -9.52 -34.79 -19.58
N HIS A 288 -9.60 -33.48 -19.38
CA HIS A 288 -10.86 -32.78 -19.10
C HIS A 288 -11.85 -32.89 -20.27
N GLN A 289 -11.38 -32.71 -21.51
CA GLN A 289 -12.18 -32.81 -22.73
C GLN A 289 -12.92 -34.15 -22.77
N LEU A 290 -12.21 -35.27 -22.60
CA LEU A 290 -12.80 -36.60 -22.60
C LEU A 290 -13.89 -36.74 -21.53
N HIS A 291 -13.63 -36.28 -20.31
CA HIS A 291 -14.58 -36.38 -19.18
C HIS A 291 -15.83 -35.51 -19.34
N LEU A 292 -15.71 -34.38 -20.04
CA LEU A 292 -16.81 -33.41 -20.19
C LEU A 292 -17.62 -33.63 -21.47
N THR A 293 -17.00 -34.09 -22.56
CA THR A 293 -17.64 -34.11 -23.88
C THR A 293 -17.99 -35.51 -24.38
N SER A 294 -17.27 -36.55 -23.94
CA SER A 294 -17.44 -37.89 -24.52
C SER A 294 -18.67 -38.63 -24.01
N ASP A 295 -19.39 -39.26 -24.92
CA ASP A 295 -20.47 -40.19 -24.58
C ASP A 295 -19.97 -41.57 -24.12
N SER A 296 -18.66 -41.84 -24.24
CA SER A 296 -18.03 -43.06 -23.71
C SER A 296 -17.88 -43.04 -22.19
N ILE A 297 -17.99 -41.86 -21.56
CA ILE A 297 -17.85 -41.72 -20.13
C ILE A 297 -19.16 -42.14 -19.46
N PRO A 298 -19.11 -43.08 -18.49
CA PRO A 298 -20.29 -43.51 -17.80
C PRO A 298 -21.00 -42.34 -17.09
N LYS A 299 -22.33 -42.37 -17.11
CA LYS A 299 -23.15 -41.39 -16.39
C LYS A 299 -23.02 -41.60 -14.88
N LEU A 300 -23.11 -40.50 -14.13
CA LEU A 300 -23.23 -40.54 -12.68
C LEU A 300 -24.53 -41.27 -12.26
N PRO A 301 -24.61 -41.77 -11.02
CA PRO A 301 -25.86 -42.24 -10.44
C PRO A 301 -27.00 -41.23 -10.66
N GLY A 302 -28.12 -41.69 -11.20
CA GLY A 302 -29.23 -40.83 -11.63
C GLY A 302 -29.14 -40.31 -13.07
N GLY A 303 -28.19 -40.81 -13.88
CA GLY A 303 -28.14 -40.57 -15.34
C GLY A 303 -27.59 -39.21 -15.78
N ARG A 304 -26.98 -38.45 -14.86
CA ARG A 304 -26.38 -37.14 -15.16
C ARG A 304 -24.99 -37.30 -15.77
N LYS A 305 -24.64 -36.43 -16.72
CA LYS A 305 -23.26 -36.28 -17.20
C LYS A 305 -22.40 -35.62 -16.12
N LEU A 306 -21.08 -35.81 -16.20
CA LEU A 306 -20.14 -35.08 -15.37
C LEU A 306 -20.20 -33.58 -15.71
N ASP A 307 -20.09 -32.75 -14.69
CA ASP A 307 -19.97 -31.30 -14.81
C ASP A 307 -18.82 -30.79 -13.95
N CYS A 308 -18.53 -29.50 -14.07
CA CYS A 308 -17.45 -28.85 -13.33
C CYS A 308 -17.61 -29.01 -11.81
N ALA A 309 -18.85 -28.90 -11.32
CA ALA A 309 -19.18 -28.86 -9.89
C ALA A 309 -19.03 -30.23 -9.20
N PHE A 310 -19.07 -31.33 -9.96
CA PHE A 310 -18.80 -32.66 -9.42
C PHE A 310 -17.38 -32.76 -8.84
N CYS A 311 -16.39 -32.24 -9.56
CA CYS A 311 -14.98 -32.24 -9.15
C CYS A 311 -14.59 -30.97 -8.38
N HIS A 312 -14.89 -29.80 -8.93
CA HIS A 312 -14.53 -28.50 -8.37
C HIS A 312 -15.59 -28.00 -7.40
N GLN A 313 -15.56 -28.56 -6.20
CA GLN A 313 -16.45 -28.18 -5.12
C GLN A 313 -15.90 -26.96 -4.38
N PRO A 314 -16.69 -25.89 -4.19
CA PRO A 314 -16.25 -24.75 -3.39
C PRO A 314 -15.93 -25.17 -1.94
N ASP A 315 -15.00 -24.45 -1.33
CA ASP A 315 -14.75 -24.56 0.11
C ASP A 315 -15.87 -23.90 0.93
N ALA A 316 -15.71 -23.88 2.26
CA ALA A 316 -16.72 -23.30 3.15
C ALA A 316 -16.97 -21.79 2.94
N SER A 317 -15.98 -21.05 2.42
CA SER A 317 -16.11 -19.63 2.10
C SER A 317 -16.73 -19.41 0.71
N GLY A 318 -16.67 -20.42 -0.16
CA GLY A 318 -17.04 -20.33 -1.56
C GLY A 318 -16.04 -19.55 -2.41
N ALA A 319 -15.00 -18.94 -1.83
CA ALA A 319 -14.00 -18.18 -2.59
C ALA A 319 -13.09 -19.11 -3.40
N PHE A 320 -12.67 -20.22 -2.80
CA PHE A 320 -11.77 -21.20 -3.40
C PHE A 320 -12.43 -22.55 -3.60
N MET A 321 -11.76 -23.42 -4.36
CA MET A 321 -12.16 -24.80 -4.58
C MET A 321 -11.39 -25.73 -3.64
N ARG A 322 -12.05 -26.80 -3.21
CA ARG A 322 -11.43 -27.87 -2.44
C ARG A 322 -10.48 -28.69 -3.33
N PRO A 323 -9.42 -29.28 -2.76
CA PRO A 323 -8.60 -30.23 -3.49
C PRO A 323 -9.42 -31.43 -3.99
N VAL A 324 -9.24 -31.77 -5.27
CA VAL A 324 -9.79 -32.99 -5.86
C VAL A 324 -9.08 -34.19 -5.22
N ASN A 325 -9.81 -35.26 -4.95
CA ASN A 325 -9.23 -36.50 -4.41
C ASN A 325 -9.93 -37.73 -5.00
N PHE A 326 -9.20 -38.84 -5.01
CA PHE A 326 -9.64 -40.08 -5.64
C PHE A 326 -10.95 -40.60 -5.03
N GLU A 327 -11.05 -40.65 -3.70
CA GLU A 327 -12.17 -41.26 -2.99
C GLU A 327 -13.51 -40.60 -3.33
N ARG A 328 -13.50 -39.28 -3.53
CA ARG A 328 -14.70 -38.49 -3.80
C ARG A 328 -14.99 -38.34 -5.29
N ASN A 329 -13.96 -38.13 -6.10
CA ASN A 329 -14.12 -37.63 -7.46
C ASN A 329 -13.82 -38.68 -8.53
N CYS A 330 -12.98 -39.68 -8.24
CA CYS A 330 -12.58 -40.68 -9.22
C CYS A 330 -13.26 -42.04 -8.97
N ARG A 331 -13.36 -42.45 -7.70
CA ARG A 331 -13.80 -43.79 -7.26
C ARG A 331 -15.18 -44.20 -7.80
N VAL A 332 -16.05 -43.23 -8.08
CA VAL A 332 -17.40 -43.49 -8.60
C VAL A 332 -17.39 -44.22 -9.95
N CYS A 333 -16.37 -43.98 -10.79
CA CYS A 333 -16.20 -44.61 -12.09
C CYS A 333 -14.91 -45.46 -12.17
N HIS A 334 -13.85 -45.02 -11.50
CA HIS A 334 -12.55 -45.70 -11.47
C HIS A 334 -12.45 -46.59 -10.22
N SER A 335 -12.53 -47.90 -10.43
CA SER A 335 -12.47 -48.86 -9.33
C SER A 335 -11.03 -49.23 -8.99
N LEU A 336 -10.80 -49.59 -7.73
CA LEU A 336 -9.57 -50.26 -7.27
C LEU A 336 -9.81 -51.74 -6.99
N GLN A 337 -10.85 -52.31 -7.59
CA GLN A 337 -11.19 -53.71 -7.46
C GLN A 337 -10.30 -54.57 -8.37
N PHE A 338 -9.64 -55.56 -7.78
CA PHE A 338 -8.73 -56.49 -8.44
C PHE A 338 -9.21 -57.95 -8.35
N ASP A 339 -10.08 -58.27 -7.39
CA ASP A 339 -10.76 -59.56 -7.19
C ASP A 339 -12.29 -59.36 -7.15
N PRO A 340 -12.96 -59.44 -8.29
CA PRO A 340 -14.39 -59.14 -8.36
C PRO A 340 -15.28 -60.21 -7.75
N GLN A 341 -14.76 -61.42 -7.54
CA GLN A 341 -15.43 -62.46 -6.75
C GLN A 341 -15.40 -62.15 -5.25
N THR A 342 -14.65 -61.13 -4.83
CA THR A 342 -14.52 -60.69 -3.44
C THR A 342 -14.61 -59.17 -3.35
N PRO A 343 -15.80 -58.58 -3.64
CA PRO A 343 -15.96 -57.15 -3.82
C PRO A 343 -15.61 -56.30 -2.58
N GLU A 344 -15.62 -56.88 -1.38
CA GLU A 344 -15.18 -56.20 -0.15
C GLU A 344 -13.67 -55.97 -0.03
N LEU A 345 -12.86 -56.67 -0.83
CA LEU A 345 -11.41 -56.48 -0.88
C LEU A 345 -11.07 -55.61 -2.08
N ALA A 346 -10.79 -54.33 -1.85
CA ALA A 346 -10.29 -53.41 -2.87
C ALA A 346 -8.91 -52.89 -2.47
N LEU A 347 -8.08 -52.54 -3.46
CA LEU A 347 -6.76 -51.99 -3.19
C LEU A 347 -6.90 -50.63 -2.48
N PRO A 348 -6.08 -50.35 -1.45
CA PRO A 348 -6.05 -49.02 -0.84
C PRO A 348 -5.41 -48.01 -1.81
N HIS A 349 -5.99 -46.81 -1.92
CA HIS A 349 -5.37 -45.72 -2.69
C HIS A 349 -4.32 -44.98 -1.84
N GLY A 350 -3.32 -44.38 -2.50
CA GLY A 350 -2.38 -43.42 -1.91
C GLY A 350 -0.98 -43.95 -1.61
N SER A 351 -0.82 -45.01 -0.81
CA SER A 351 0.51 -45.50 -0.41
C SER A 351 0.89 -46.79 -1.14
N VAL A 352 1.96 -46.72 -1.94
CA VAL A 352 2.53 -47.90 -2.62
C VAL A 352 2.89 -49.00 -1.63
N ARG A 353 3.55 -48.63 -0.51
CA ARG A 353 3.91 -49.59 0.56
C ARG A 353 2.68 -50.31 1.12
N PHE A 354 1.57 -49.58 1.32
CA PHE A 354 0.34 -50.21 1.80
C PHE A 354 -0.32 -51.10 0.74
N VAL A 355 -0.25 -50.74 -0.54
CA VAL A 355 -0.74 -51.59 -1.63
C VAL A 355 0.07 -52.90 -1.71
N THR A 356 1.41 -52.82 -1.71
CA THR A 356 2.27 -54.01 -1.71
C THR A 356 2.02 -54.89 -0.47
N ALA A 357 1.96 -54.30 0.73
CA ALA A 357 1.64 -55.05 1.95
C ALA A 357 0.23 -55.67 1.91
N PHE A 358 -0.75 -54.97 1.33
CA PHE A 358 -2.10 -55.49 1.11
C PHE A 358 -2.07 -56.73 0.21
N LEU A 359 -1.39 -56.65 -0.94
CA LEU A 359 -1.25 -57.77 -1.88
C LEU A 359 -0.56 -58.98 -1.24
N HIS A 360 0.51 -58.74 -0.47
CA HIS A 360 1.26 -59.83 0.19
C HIS A 360 0.50 -60.44 1.37
N SER A 361 -0.48 -59.73 1.93
CA SER A 361 -1.32 -60.22 3.03
C SER A 361 -2.63 -60.88 2.58
N LEU A 362 -2.90 -60.99 1.27
CA LEU A 362 -4.13 -61.59 0.73
C LEU A 362 -4.52 -62.94 1.36
N PRO A 363 -3.61 -63.90 1.61
CA PRO A 363 -3.98 -65.15 2.28
C PRO A 363 -4.64 -64.92 3.65
N ALA A 364 -4.09 -64.01 4.45
CA ALA A 364 -4.66 -63.67 5.76
C ALA A 364 -5.97 -62.90 5.63
N GLN A 365 -6.13 -62.08 4.59
CA GLN A 365 -7.38 -61.36 4.30
C GLN A 365 -8.50 -62.34 3.94
N TYR A 366 -8.23 -63.30 3.04
CA TYR A 366 -9.18 -64.35 2.68
C TYR A 366 -9.48 -65.28 3.86
N ALA A 367 -8.52 -65.58 4.74
CA ALA A 367 -8.78 -66.38 5.93
C ALA A 367 -9.74 -65.67 6.90
N ARG A 368 -9.61 -64.34 7.04
CA ARG A 368 -10.57 -63.53 7.82
C ARG A 368 -11.95 -63.48 7.15
N LEU A 369 -11.99 -63.42 5.83
CA LEU A 369 -13.23 -63.51 5.06
C LEU A 369 -13.92 -64.85 5.28
N ALA A 370 -13.20 -65.96 5.12
CA ALA A 370 -13.70 -67.32 5.32
C ALA A 370 -14.38 -67.48 6.69
N LYS A 371 -13.73 -66.96 7.75
CA LYS A 371 -14.29 -66.96 9.11
C LYS A 371 -15.57 -66.13 9.22
N ARG A 372 -15.62 -64.96 8.58
CA ARG A 372 -16.80 -64.08 8.58
C ARG A 372 -17.97 -64.68 7.83
N GLU A 373 -17.71 -65.37 6.72
CA GLU A 373 -18.73 -66.03 5.90
C GLU A 373 -19.14 -67.41 6.43
N GLY A 374 -18.51 -67.89 7.51
CA GLY A 374 -18.82 -69.19 8.10
C GLY A 374 -18.39 -70.37 7.21
N ALA A 375 -17.32 -70.22 6.43
CA ALA A 375 -16.79 -71.30 5.61
C ALA A 375 -16.37 -72.51 6.46
N ALA A 376 -16.85 -73.70 6.09
CA ALA A 376 -16.60 -74.94 6.82
C ALA A 376 -15.10 -75.31 6.89
N ASP A 377 -14.34 -74.98 5.85
CA ASP A 377 -12.90 -75.12 5.77
C ASP A 377 -12.28 -73.81 5.28
N SER A 378 -11.60 -73.09 6.20
CA SER A 378 -10.97 -71.82 5.90
C SER A 378 -9.77 -71.96 4.96
N ASP A 379 -9.02 -73.07 5.04
CA ASP A 379 -7.83 -73.27 4.23
C ASP A 379 -8.22 -73.60 2.79
N ALA A 380 -9.23 -74.46 2.60
CA ALA A 380 -9.79 -74.74 1.28
C ALA A 380 -10.37 -73.48 0.62
N PHE A 381 -11.08 -72.63 1.40
CA PHE A 381 -11.60 -71.35 0.92
C PHE A 381 -10.49 -70.42 0.43
N VAL A 382 -9.42 -70.25 1.23
CA VAL A 382 -8.27 -69.41 0.88
C VAL A 382 -7.57 -69.93 -0.37
N GLN A 383 -7.32 -71.25 -0.45
CA GLN A 383 -6.67 -71.84 -1.63
C GLN A 383 -7.52 -71.67 -2.88
N HIS A 384 -8.85 -71.81 -2.78
CA HIS A 384 -9.76 -71.57 -3.89
C HIS A 384 -9.67 -70.11 -4.40
N LYS A 385 -9.73 -69.13 -3.50
CA LYS A 385 -9.59 -67.70 -3.86
C LYS A 385 -8.24 -67.38 -4.49
N LEU A 386 -7.15 -67.88 -3.92
CA LEU A 386 -5.80 -67.69 -4.48
C LEU A 386 -5.61 -68.42 -5.82
N ALA A 387 -6.22 -69.60 -6.00
CA ALA A 387 -6.21 -70.33 -7.27
C ALA A 387 -6.97 -69.56 -8.36
N ALA A 388 -8.09 -68.94 -8.04
CA ALA A 388 -8.82 -68.06 -8.97
C ALA A 388 -7.95 -66.88 -9.43
N LEU A 389 -7.28 -66.19 -8.51
CA LEU A 389 -6.33 -65.12 -8.86
C LEU A 389 -5.17 -65.64 -9.73
N ARG A 390 -4.60 -66.81 -9.42
CA ARG A 390 -3.54 -67.41 -10.25
C ARG A 390 -4.06 -67.80 -11.64
N SER A 391 -5.31 -68.24 -11.76
CA SER A 391 -5.91 -68.52 -13.07
C SER A 391 -6.07 -67.25 -13.91
N GLN A 392 -6.38 -66.11 -13.27
CA GLN A 392 -6.59 -64.83 -13.96
C GLN A 392 -5.28 -64.11 -14.31
N PHE A 393 -4.31 -64.15 -13.40
CA PHE A 393 -3.07 -63.37 -13.49
C PHE A 393 -1.82 -64.22 -13.70
N GLY A 394 -1.89 -65.55 -13.62
CA GLY A 394 -0.75 -66.47 -13.73
C GLY A 394 0.03 -66.62 -12.41
N SER A 395 0.45 -65.51 -11.79
CA SER A 395 1.19 -65.53 -10.52
C SER A 395 0.91 -64.30 -9.65
N GLY A 396 1.26 -64.36 -8.37
CA GLY A 396 1.17 -63.20 -7.47
C GLY A 396 2.08 -62.04 -7.91
N ALA A 397 3.26 -62.34 -8.44
CA ALA A 397 4.18 -61.34 -8.98
C ALA A 397 3.60 -60.66 -10.24
N GLU A 398 2.93 -61.41 -11.11
CA GLU A 398 2.26 -60.86 -12.29
C GLU A 398 1.01 -60.05 -11.92
N LEU A 399 0.25 -60.46 -10.90
CA LEU A 399 -0.82 -59.64 -10.32
C LEU A 399 -0.26 -58.30 -9.85
N GLU A 400 0.78 -58.31 -9.02
CA GLU A 400 1.41 -57.08 -8.52
C GLU A 400 1.94 -56.21 -9.68
N ARG A 401 2.61 -56.82 -10.66
CA ARG A 401 3.08 -56.11 -11.86
C ARG A 401 1.93 -55.43 -12.61
N ARG A 402 0.80 -56.11 -12.81
CA ARG A 402 -0.37 -55.52 -13.48
C ARG A 402 -1.02 -54.42 -12.65
N VAL A 403 -1.14 -54.61 -11.34
CA VAL A 403 -1.67 -53.59 -10.42
C VAL A 403 -0.92 -52.27 -10.57
N PHE A 404 0.41 -52.30 -10.65
CA PHE A 404 1.20 -51.06 -10.72
C PHE A 404 1.45 -50.55 -12.14
N PHE A 405 1.79 -51.42 -13.09
CA PHE A 405 2.37 -51.02 -14.38
C PHE A 405 1.41 -51.10 -15.57
N SER A 406 0.19 -51.61 -15.39
CA SER A 406 -0.77 -51.66 -16.49
C SER A 406 -1.32 -50.26 -16.82
N THR A 407 -1.32 -49.93 -18.10
CA THR A 407 -1.87 -48.69 -18.69
C THR A 407 -3.13 -48.96 -19.53
N ALA A 408 -3.68 -50.19 -19.44
CA ALA A 408 -4.83 -50.58 -20.23
C ALA A 408 -6.00 -49.61 -20.00
N THR A 409 -6.77 -49.28 -21.02
CA THR A 409 -7.96 -48.42 -20.85
C THR A 409 -9.18 -49.19 -20.34
N VAL A 410 -9.07 -50.52 -20.35
CA VAL A 410 -10.02 -51.49 -19.80
C VAL A 410 -9.27 -52.44 -18.88
N GLY A 411 -9.87 -52.77 -17.75
CA GLY A 411 -9.35 -53.71 -16.78
C GLY A 411 -9.81 -55.13 -17.12
N PRO A 412 -9.36 -56.14 -16.36
CA PRO A 412 -9.72 -57.53 -16.62
C PRO A 412 -11.22 -57.81 -16.48
N GLU A 413 -12.01 -56.89 -15.92
CA GLU A 413 -13.46 -57.04 -15.82
C GLU A 413 -14.21 -55.75 -16.19
N GLU A 414 -15.20 -55.91 -17.07
CA GLU A 414 -16.04 -54.82 -17.57
C GLU A 414 -17.25 -54.53 -16.66
N GLN A 415 -17.61 -55.39 -15.70
CA GLN A 415 -18.83 -55.24 -14.91
C GLN A 415 -18.66 -55.73 -13.47
N ILE A 416 -18.70 -54.80 -12.51
CA ILE A 416 -18.82 -55.09 -11.08
C ILE A 416 -19.99 -54.22 -10.56
N GLY A 417 -21.11 -54.84 -10.14
CA GLY A 417 -22.32 -54.14 -9.62
C GLY A 417 -22.12 -53.54 -8.22
N THR A 418 -23.05 -52.86 -7.52
CA THR A 418 -24.47 -52.53 -7.70
C THR A 418 -24.74 -51.14 -7.07
N LEU A 419 -24.65 -50.07 -7.86
CA LEU A 419 -25.39 -48.83 -7.61
C LEU A 419 -26.33 -48.68 -8.80
N SER A 420 -27.62 -48.58 -8.53
CA SER A 420 -28.71 -48.58 -9.49
C SER A 420 -28.39 -47.76 -10.75
N GLY A 421 -28.14 -48.46 -11.88
CA GLY A 421 -27.88 -47.85 -13.19
C GLY A 421 -26.41 -47.91 -13.66
N ALA A 422 -25.90 -49.13 -13.83
CA ALA A 422 -24.73 -49.53 -14.64
C ALA A 422 -23.60 -48.50 -14.87
N THR A 423 -22.53 -48.60 -14.08
CA THR A 423 -21.26 -47.94 -14.32
C THR A 423 -20.16 -49.01 -14.31
N ARG A 424 -19.54 -49.27 -15.46
CA ARG A 424 -18.42 -50.21 -15.60
C ARG A 424 -17.26 -49.71 -14.75
N ALA A 425 -16.94 -50.40 -13.67
CA ALA A 425 -15.84 -50.04 -12.79
C ALA A 425 -14.56 -50.72 -13.32
N VAL A 426 -13.78 -49.96 -14.09
CA VAL A 426 -12.56 -50.44 -14.74
C VAL A 426 -11.40 -50.26 -13.78
N PHE A 427 -10.70 -51.33 -13.38
CA PHE A 427 -9.38 -51.21 -12.74
C PHE A 427 -8.27 -51.47 -13.76
N PRO A 428 -7.69 -50.42 -14.35
CA PRO A 428 -6.67 -50.55 -15.39
C PRO A 428 -5.26 -50.79 -14.85
N GLY A 429 -4.98 -50.44 -13.59
CA GLY A 429 -3.64 -50.36 -12.99
C GLY A 429 -3.26 -48.93 -12.61
N CYS A 430 -2.27 -48.76 -11.74
CA CYS A 430 -1.83 -47.44 -11.25
C CYS A 430 -1.26 -46.58 -12.40
N ALA A 431 -0.54 -47.18 -13.33
CA ALA A 431 0.10 -46.50 -14.46
C ALA A 431 -0.88 -45.86 -15.46
N TYR A 432 -2.17 -46.19 -15.36
CA TYR A 432 -3.21 -45.52 -16.13
C TYR A 432 -3.36 -44.05 -15.74
N CYS A 433 -3.28 -43.73 -14.45
CA CYS A 433 -3.38 -42.35 -13.95
C CYS A 433 -2.02 -41.77 -13.57
N HIS A 434 -1.08 -42.60 -13.08
CA HIS A 434 0.18 -42.14 -12.53
C HIS A 434 1.35 -42.47 -13.45
N GLU A 435 2.41 -41.68 -13.38
CA GLU A 435 3.72 -42.14 -13.83
C GLU A 435 4.25 -43.20 -12.84
N VAL A 436 4.61 -44.38 -13.34
CA VAL A 436 5.09 -45.49 -12.51
C VAL A 436 6.43 -46.00 -13.05
N LYS A 437 7.44 -46.09 -12.18
CA LYS A 437 8.78 -46.58 -12.49
C LYS A 437 9.11 -47.82 -11.68
N ALA A 438 9.98 -48.67 -12.21
CA ALA A 438 10.57 -49.74 -11.42
C ALA A 438 11.74 -49.17 -10.61
N GLY A 439 11.67 -49.25 -9.29
CA GLY A 439 12.72 -48.85 -8.36
C GLY A 439 13.42 -50.06 -7.73
N PRO A 440 14.53 -49.83 -7.00
CA PRO A 440 15.28 -50.90 -6.33
C PRO A 440 14.51 -51.57 -5.18
N GLU A 441 13.57 -50.85 -4.55
CA GLU A 441 12.73 -51.37 -3.44
C GLU A 441 11.32 -51.78 -3.88
N GLY A 442 11.02 -51.74 -5.19
CA GLY A 442 9.70 -52.02 -5.75
C GLY A 442 9.21 -50.92 -6.70
N PRO A 443 7.92 -50.92 -7.06
CA PRO A 443 7.34 -49.89 -7.91
C PRO A 443 7.39 -48.51 -7.24
N GLU A 444 7.70 -47.48 -8.00
CA GLU A 444 7.68 -46.08 -7.59
C GLU A 444 6.56 -45.37 -8.35
N VAL A 445 5.53 -44.89 -7.63
CA VAL A 445 4.39 -44.19 -8.21
C VAL A 445 4.53 -42.70 -7.93
N THR A 446 4.58 -41.88 -8.97
CA THR A 446 4.67 -40.42 -8.82
C THR A 446 3.41 -39.88 -8.16
N LYS A 447 3.58 -39.19 -7.03
CA LYS A 447 2.49 -38.53 -6.33
C LYS A 447 2.06 -37.27 -7.10
N PRO A 448 0.75 -37.09 -7.38
CA PRO A 448 0.26 -35.88 -8.02
C PRO A 448 0.57 -34.62 -7.21
N LEU A 449 0.91 -33.54 -7.92
CA LEU A 449 1.24 -32.24 -7.37
C LEU A 449 0.09 -31.26 -7.61
N MET A 450 -0.96 -31.34 -6.78
CA MET A 450 -2.08 -30.43 -6.90
C MET A 450 -1.74 -29.05 -6.31
N ARG A 451 -1.50 -28.07 -7.18
CA ARG A 451 -1.32 -26.69 -6.77
C ARG A 451 -2.65 -26.10 -6.28
N GLU A 452 -2.71 -25.71 -5.01
CA GLU A 452 -3.92 -25.11 -4.44
C GLU A 452 -4.25 -23.75 -5.07
N ARG A 453 -3.23 -22.94 -5.39
CA ARG A 453 -3.39 -21.59 -5.95
C ARG A 453 -2.27 -21.25 -6.93
N TRP A 454 -2.67 -20.84 -8.14
CA TRP A 454 -1.77 -20.32 -9.19
C TRP A 454 -1.44 -18.83 -9.02
N LEU A 455 -2.38 -18.05 -8.51
CA LEU A 455 -2.24 -16.62 -8.23
C LEU A 455 -2.31 -16.37 -6.71
N PRO A 456 -1.23 -16.68 -5.95
CA PRO A 456 -1.25 -16.61 -4.49
C PRO A 456 -1.49 -15.18 -3.96
N ASP A 457 -1.03 -14.18 -4.72
CA ASP A 457 -1.19 -12.77 -4.38
C ASP A 457 -2.47 -12.16 -4.98
N ALA A 458 -3.40 -12.95 -5.53
CA ALA A 458 -4.67 -12.46 -6.04
C ALA A 458 -5.85 -12.71 -5.06
N LYS A 459 -6.84 -11.80 -5.05
CA LYS A 459 -8.05 -11.80 -4.21
C LYS A 459 -9.29 -12.39 -4.89
N PHE A 460 -9.12 -13.25 -5.88
CA PHE A 460 -10.25 -13.81 -6.61
C PHE A 460 -11.15 -14.68 -5.72
N SER A 461 -12.47 -14.56 -5.90
CA SER A 461 -13.50 -15.30 -5.17
C SER A 461 -14.55 -15.86 -6.13
N HIS A 462 -14.72 -17.18 -6.17
CA HIS A 462 -15.80 -17.82 -6.94
C HIS A 462 -17.19 -17.50 -6.39
N ALA A 463 -17.34 -17.28 -5.08
CA ALA A 463 -18.61 -16.89 -4.47
C ALA A 463 -19.15 -15.58 -5.05
N SER A 464 -18.27 -14.61 -5.31
CA SER A 464 -18.64 -13.34 -5.97
C SER A 464 -19.06 -13.53 -7.43
N HIS A 465 -18.73 -14.67 -8.04
CA HIS A 465 -19.01 -15.02 -9.44
C HIS A 465 -20.00 -16.17 -9.58
N ALA A 466 -20.74 -16.53 -8.52
CA ALA A 466 -21.61 -17.71 -8.49
C ALA A 466 -22.71 -17.72 -9.57
N GLY A 467 -23.08 -16.54 -10.10
CA GLY A 467 -24.05 -16.39 -11.19
C GLY A 467 -23.48 -16.60 -12.60
N ILE A 468 -22.17 -16.87 -12.74
CA ILE A 468 -21.48 -17.00 -14.02
C ILE A 468 -21.13 -18.47 -14.27
N ALA A 469 -21.44 -18.96 -15.47
CA ALA A 469 -21.08 -20.32 -15.86
C ALA A 469 -19.56 -20.49 -15.93
N CYS A 470 -19.01 -21.59 -15.40
CA CYS A 470 -17.57 -21.85 -15.35
C CYS A 470 -16.89 -21.70 -16.72
N ALA A 471 -17.53 -22.18 -17.78
CA ALA A 471 -17.04 -22.13 -19.16
C ALA A 471 -16.91 -20.72 -19.75
N ARG A 472 -17.45 -19.68 -19.09
CA ARG A 472 -17.18 -18.28 -19.47
C ARG A 472 -15.75 -17.87 -19.18
N CYS A 473 -15.09 -18.53 -18.23
CA CYS A 473 -13.70 -18.22 -17.85
C CYS A 473 -12.74 -19.40 -18.06
N HIS A 474 -13.21 -20.62 -17.85
CA HIS A 474 -12.39 -21.83 -17.89
C HIS A 474 -12.68 -22.65 -19.14
N ASP A 475 -11.74 -22.70 -20.06
CA ASP A 475 -11.86 -23.50 -21.28
C ASP A 475 -11.42 -24.96 -21.06
N ALA A 476 -12.08 -25.63 -20.11
CA ALA A 476 -11.74 -27.01 -19.74
C ALA A 476 -12.10 -28.02 -20.85
N VAL A 477 -13.03 -27.67 -21.74
CA VAL A 477 -13.51 -28.56 -22.80
C VAL A 477 -12.46 -28.78 -23.90
N GLU A 478 -11.44 -27.93 -23.99
CA GLU A 478 -10.30 -28.09 -24.90
C GLU A 478 -9.05 -28.69 -24.23
N SER A 479 -9.06 -28.84 -22.89
CA SER A 479 -7.91 -29.39 -22.16
C SER A 479 -7.85 -30.90 -22.28
N ARG A 480 -6.71 -31.40 -22.77
CA ARG A 480 -6.42 -32.82 -22.95
C ARG A 480 -5.41 -33.37 -21.96
N ASP A 481 -4.63 -32.48 -21.35
CA ASP A 481 -3.57 -32.82 -20.43
C ASP A 481 -3.76 -32.12 -19.09
N THR A 482 -3.42 -32.79 -17.99
CA THR A 482 -3.34 -32.15 -16.66
C THR A 482 -2.39 -30.96 -16.63
N ALA A 483 -1.36 -30.99 -17.48
CA ALA A 483 -0.39 -29.92 -17.62
C ALA A 483 -0.96 -28.62 -18.23
N ASP A 484 -2.19 -28.64 -18.75
CA ASP A 484 -2.92 -27.44 -19.20
C ASP A 484 -3.36 -26.60 -17.98
N ILE A 485 -2.89 -25.35 -17.91
CA ILE A 485 -3.35 -24.41 -16.87
C ILE A 485 -4.65 -23.77 -17.35
N ILE A 486 -5.79 -24.29 -16.89
CA ILE A 486 -7.13 -23.84 -17.26
C ILE A 486 -7.52 -22.60 -16.43
N LEU A 487 -6.74 -21.53 -16.52
CA LEU A 487 -7.09 -20.22 -15.97
C LEU A 487 -7.36 -19.22 -17.10
N PRO A 488 -8.32 -18.30 -16.92
CA PRO A 488 -8.67 -17.34 -17.96
C PRO A 488 -7.51 -16.38 -18.28
N PRO A 489 -7.42 -15.88 -19.53
CA PRO A 489 -6.60 -14.72 -19.86
C PRO A 489 -7.14 -13.44 -19.22
N ARG A 490 -6.29 -12.41 -19.16
CA ARG A 490 -6.66 -11.06 -18.69
C ARG A 490 -7.93 -10.54 -19.39
N GLU A 491 -8.07 -10.79 -20.69
CA GLU A 491 -9.17 -10.29 -21.52
C GLU A 491 -10.55 -10.73 -20.99
N THR A 492 -10.69 -11.97 -20.53
CA THR A 492 -11.94 -12.48 -19.94
C THR A 492 -12.37 -11.64 -18.74
N CYS A 493 -11.42 -11.22 -17.90
CA CYS A 493 -11.72 -10.38 -16.74
C CYS A 493 -12.17 -8.98 -17.17
N LEU A 494 -11.61 -8.43 -18.26
CA LEU A 494 -11.90 -7.09 -18.75
C LEU A 494 -13.32 -6.90 -19.29
N GLU A 495 -14.00 -7.98 -19.65
CA GLU A 495 -15.42 -7.94 -20.03
C GLU A 495 -16.29 -7.32 -18.93
N CYS A 496 -15.92 -7.54 -17.66
CA CYS A 496 -16.64 -7.00 -16.50
C CYS A 496 -15.80 -5.99 -15.69
N HIS A 497 -14.54 -6.32 -15.39
CA HIS A 497 -13.61 -5.50 -14.62
C HIS A 497 -12.93 -4.45 -15.49
N SER A 498 -13.73 -3.54 -16.03
CA SER A 498 -13.26 -2.39 -16.80
C SER A 498 -14.24 -1.22 -16.68
N PRO A 499 -13.86 0.00 -17.10
CA PRO A 499 -14.79 1.12 -17.16
C PRO A 499 -16.06 0.83 -17.99
N ARG A 500 -15.96 -0.04 -19.01
CA ARG A 500 -17.11 -0.44 -19.85
C ARG A 500 -17.95 -1.55 -19.19
N GLY A 501 -17.30 -2.49 -18.50
CA GLY A 501 -17.97 -3.61 -17.84
C GLY A 501 -18.69 -3.23 -16.53
N GLY A 502 -18.32 -2.10 -15.92
CA GLY A 502 -19.05 -1.52 -14.78
C GLY A 502 -18.75 -2.15 -13.42
N VAL A 503 -17.88 -3.17 -13.36
CA VAL A 503 -17.37 -3.74 -12.10
C VAL A 503 -16.09 -3.01 -11.66
N ALA A 504 -15.87 -2.94 -10.35
CA ALA A 504 -14.66 -2.37 -9.78
C ALA A 504 -13.40 -3.05 -10.35
N HIS A 505 -12.41 -2.24 -10.74
CA HIS A 505 -11.26 -2.71 -11.52
C HIS A 505 -9.94 -2.03 -11.09
N SER A 506 -9.92 -1.45 -9.89
CA SER A 506 -8.71 -0.93 -9.30
C SER A 506 -7.76 -2.05 -8.88
N CYS A 507 -6.46 -1.74 -8.78
CA CYS A 507 -5.40 -2.67 -8.40
C CYS A 507 -5.72 -3.47 -7.12
N VAL A 508 -6.38 -2.83 -6.14
CA VAL A 508 -6.76 -3.45 -4.85
C VAL A 508 -7.89 -4.48 -4.92
N GLU A 509 -8.65 -4.51 -6.00
CA GLU A 509 -9.71 -5.51 -6.23
C GLU A 509 -9.09 -6.87 -6.55
N CYS A 510 -7.99 -6.86 -7.28
CA CYS A 510 -7.30 -8.08 -7.72
C CYS A 510 -6.13 -8.44 -6.81
N HIS A 511 -5.33 -7.48 -6.35
CA HIS A 511 -4.11 -7.77 -5.60
C HIS A 511 -4.32 -7.85 -4.09
N ASN A 512 -3.73 -8.88 -3.49
CA ASN A 512 -3.52 -9.00 -2.06
C ASN A 512 -2.31 -8.17 -1.64
N TYR A 513 -2.51 -7.38 -0.61
CA TYR A 513 -1.47 -6.63 0.10
C TYR A 513 -1.67 -6.91 1.59
N HIS A 514 -0.62 -6.76 2.41
CA HIS A 514 -0.63 -7.10 3.85
C HIS A 514 -0.64 -8.61 4.16
N ASN A 515 -0.14 -9.43 3.24
CA ASN A 515 0.02 -10.86 3.47
C ASN A 515 1.00 -11.10 4.64
N PRO A 516 0.84 -12.20 5.41
CA PRO A 516 1.90 -12.66 6.30
C PRO A 516 3.20 -12.75 5.49
N ALA A 517 4.34 -12.41 6.10
CA ALA A 517 5.63 -12.66 5.46
C ALA A 517 5.66 -14.11 4.94
N PRO A 518 6.11 -14.35 3.68
CA PRO A 518 6.07 -15.68 3.12
C PRO A 518 6.81 -16.61 4.07
N THR A 519 6.07 -17.54 4.67
CA THR A 519 6.69 -18.73 5.22
C THR A 519 7.41 -19.35 4.03
N VAL A 520 8.73 -19.49 4.13
CA VAL A 520 9.51 -20.23 3.14
C VAL A 520 8.95 -21.65 3.16
N ALA A 521 7.97 -21.91 2.32
CA ALA A 521 7.47 -23.24 2.08
C ALA A 521 8.65 -23.99 1.46
N ALA A 522 9.07 -25.06 2.13
CA ALA A 522 10.07 -25.96 1.60
C ALA A 522 9.67 -26.34 0.17
N ARG A 523 10.58 -26.08 -0.75
CA ARG A 523 10.45 -26.39 -2.18
C ARG A 523 10.19 -27.88 -2.40
#